data_AF-A0A521FYY1-F1
#
_entry.id   AF-A0A521FYY1-F1
#
_cell.length_a   1.000
_cell.length_b   1.000
_cell.length_c   1.000
_cell.angle_alpha   90.00
_cell.angle_beta   90.00
_cell.angle_gamma   90.00
#
_symmetry.space_group_name_H-M   'P 1'
#
loop_
_entity.id
_entity.type
_entity.pdbx_description
1 polymer ?
#
loop_
_entity_poly.entity_id
_entity_poly.type
_entity_poly.pdbx_seq_one_letter_code
_entity_poly.pdbx_strand_id
1 'polypeptide(L)'
;MEIDLGAEKLIAAEKGEEKIAVEIKSFVRPSAVSEFHAAVGQYMNYRKALGKREPGRLLYLAIPKETYSSFFTLPFISECVAEYQLKLIIYDAEREAVTEWRK
;
A
#
# COMPACT_ATOMS: atom_id res chain seq x y z
N MET A 1 0.86 12.76 18.31
CA MET A 1 1.28 12.88 16.90
C MET A 1 0.01 12.78 16.06
N GLU A 2 -0.43 13.89 15.48
CA GLU A 2 -1.51 13.87 14.51
C GLU A 2 -0.94 13.39 13.18
N ILE A 3 -1.57 12.38 12.60
CA ILE A 3 -1.24 11.89 11.28
C ILE A 3 -2.01 12.76 10.30
N ASP A 4 -1.30 13.62 9.58
CA ASP A 4 -1.88 14.43 8.52
C ASP A 4 -1.94 13.62 7.22
N LEU A 5 -3.10 13.02 6.98
CA LEU A 5 -3.38 12.25 5.78
C LEU A 5 -3.47 13.14 4.52
N GLY A 6 -3.55 14.47 4.67
CA GLY A 6 -3.61 15.42 3.56
C GLY A 6 -2.24 15.90 3.07
N ALA A 7 -1.21 15.80 3.92
CA ALA A 7 0.17 16.19 3.56
C ALA A 7 0.93 15.07 2.82
N GLU A 8 0.56 13.81 3.02
CA GLU A 8 1.15 12.65 2.33
C GLU A 8 0.26 12.18 1.17
N LYS A 9 0.85 11.55 0.15
CA LYS A 9 0.19 11.20 -1.13
C LYS A 9 -0.76 9.99 -0.99
N LEU A 10 -1.69 10.07 -0.06
CA LEU A 10 -2.73 9.06 0.13
C LEU A 10 -3.95 9.40 -0.73
N ILE A 11 -4.25 8.55 -1.72
CA ILE A 11 -5.41 8.74 -2.58
C ILE A 11 -6.64 8.15 -1.90
N ALA A 12 -7.69 8.95 -1.72
CA ALA A 12 -9.00 8.47 -1.32
C ALA A 12 -9.85 8.16 -2.56
N ALA A 13 -10.46 6.98 -2.60
CA ALA A 13 -11.39 6.59 -3.66
C ALA A 13 -12.61 5.88 -3.07
N GLU A 14 -13.73 5.92 -3.80
CA GLU A 14 -14.97 5.26 -3.42
C GLU A 14 -15.70 4.71 -4.65
N LYS A 15 -16.31 3.53 -4.50
CA LYS A 15 -17.16 2.91 -5.52
C LYS A 15 -18.35 2.22 -4.84
N GLY A 16 -19.53 2.83 -4.96
CA GLY A 16 -20.69 2.41 -4.19
C GLY A 16 -20.41 2.55 -2.69
N GLU A 17 -20.55 1.47 -1.94
CA GLU A 17 -20.30 1.45 -0.49
C GLU A 17 -18.82 1.18 -0.13
N GLU A 18 -18.01 0.73 -1.09
CA GLU A 18 -16.59 0.46 -0.84
C GLU A 18 -15.79 1.76 -0.85
N LYS A 19 -15.13 2.05 0.28
CA LYS A 19 -14.21 3.17 0.43
C LYS A 19 -12.79 2.66 0.61
N ILE A 20 -11.86 3.21 -0.15
CA ILE A 20 -10.45 2.87 -0.03
C ILE A 20 -9.56 4.10 0.16
N ALA A 21 -8.43 3.89 0.81
CA ALA A 21 -7.27 4.76 0.78
C ALA A 21 -6.13 4.00 0.10
N VAL A 22 -5.36 4.66 -0.75
CA VAL A 22 -4.27 4.05 -1.50
C VAL A 22 -3.00 4.84 -1.29
N GLU A 23 -2.00 4.20 -0.68
CA GLU A 23 -0.63 4.73 -0.60
C GLU A 23 0.16 4.20 -1.80
N ILE A 24 0.64 5.09 -2.67
CA ILE A 24 1.40 4.69 -3.86
C ILE A 24 2.90 4.70 -3.57
N LYS A 25 3.57 3.57 -3.82
CA LYS A 25 5.02 3.45 -3.79
C LYS A 25 5.54 3.10 -5.18
N SER A 26 6.67 3.70 -5.56
CA SER A 26 7.31 3.44 -6.85
C SER A 26 8.52 2.50 -6.76
N PHE A 27 9.10 2.31 -5.56
CA PHE A 27 10.25 1.42 -5.33
C PHE A 27 11.45 1.70 -6.25
N VAL A 28 11.73 2.99 -6.50
CA VAL A 28 12.79 3.46 -7.40
C VAL A 28 14.12 3.76 -6.70
N ARG A 29 14.18 3.68 -5.36
CA ARG A 29 15.43 3.91 -4.62
C ARG A 29 16.31 2.65 -4.70
N PRO A 30 17.62 2.79 -4.46
CA PRO A 30 18.55 1.66 -4.58
C PRO A 30 18.26 0.47 -3.66
N SER A 31 17.50 0.66 -2.57
CA SER A 31 17.22 -0.39 -1.57
C SER A 31 15.72 -0.61 -1.42
N ALA A 32 15.20 -1.64 -2.10
CA ALA A 32 13.82 -2.09 -1.96
C ALA A 32 13.47 -2.50 -0.52
N VAL A 33 14.44 -3.04 0.23
CA VAL A 33 14.26 -3.40 1.65
C VAL A 33 14.02 -2.17 2.51
N SER A 34 14.80 -1.10 2.31
CA SER A 34 14.61 0.14 3.07
C SER A 34 13.28 0.81 2.73
N GLU A 35 12.89 0.81 1.45
CA GLU A 35 11.58 1.31 1.03
C GLU A 35 10.43 0.47 1.59
N PHE A 36 10.59 -0.86 1.66
CA PHE A 36 9.62 -1.75 2.27
C PHE A 36 9.43 -1.45 3.76
N HIS A 37 10.51 -1.29 4.53
CA HIS A 37 10.40 -0.92 5.94
C HIS A 37 9.66 0.42 6.14
N ALA A 38 9.95 1.42 5.31
CA ALA A 38 9.24 2.69 5.35
C ALA A 38 7.76 2.53 4.99
N ALA A 39 7.46 1.79 3.93
CA ALA A 39 6.09 1.52 3.49
C ALA A 39 5.27 0.77 4.55
N VAL A 40 5.84 -0.24 5.20
CA VAL A 40 5.19 -0.95 6.30
C VAL A 40 4.91 0.00 7.46
N GLY A 41 5.90 0.81 7.87
CA GLY A 41 5.72 1.79 8.95
C GLY A 41 4.59 2.78 8.67
N GLN A 42 4.58 3.37 7.47
CA GLN A 42 3.51 4.29 7.04
C GLN A 42 2.15 3.59 6.98
N TYR A 43 2.09 2.39 6.39
CA TYR A 43 0.86 1.62 6.30
C TYR A 43 0.26 1.33 7.69
N MET A 44 1.09 0.95 8.67
CA MET A 44 0.63 0.70 10.04
C MET A 44 0.05 1.95 10.70
N ASN A 45 0.73 3.08 10.55
CA ASN A 45 0.29 4.35 11.12
C ASN A 45 -1.03 4.81 10.49
N TYR A 46 -1.15 4.74 9.16
CA TYR A 46 -2.37 5.13 8.46
C TYR A 46 -3.53 4.19 8.73
N ARG A 47 -3.29 2.87 8.76
CA ARG A 47 -4.32 1.89 9.13
C ARG A 47 -4.87 2.19 10.53
N LYS A 48 -4.02 2.58 11.48
CA LYS A 48 -4.44 2.99 12.82
C LYS A 48 -5.23 4.31 12.82
N ALA A 49 -4.82 5.30 12.02
CA ALA A 49 -5.51 6.57 11.89
C ALA A 49 -6.90 6.41 11.26
N LEU A 50 -6.98 5.69 10.13
CA LEU A 50 -8.21 5.37 9.42
C LEU A 50 -9.16 4.58 10.32
N GLY A 51 -8.66 3.58 11.07
CA GLY A 51 -9.49 2.84 12.03
C GLY A 51 -10.16 3.71 13.10
N LYS A 52 -9.64 4.91 13.39
CA LYS A 52 -10.25 5.87 14.32
C LYS A 52 -11.18 6.89 13.63
N ARG A 53 -10.86 7.31 12.41
CA ARG A 53 -11.53 8.42 11.71
C ARG A 53 -12.57 7.93 10.69
N GLU A 54 -12.24 6.89 9.94
CA GLU A 54 -13.05 6.31 8.87
C GLU A 54 -12.93 4.77 8.90
N PRO A 55 -13.50 4.08 9.91
CA PRO A 55 -13.26 2.64 10.12
C PRO A 55 -13.74 1.76 8.95
N GLY A 56 -14.64 2.25 8.10
CA GLY A 56 -15.08 1.56 6.88
C GLY A 56 -14.15 1.75 5.67
N ARG A 57 -13.11 2.59 5.75
CA ARG A 57 -12.17 2.85 4.65
C ARG A 57 -11.00 1.88 4.72
N LEU A 58 -10.84 1.05 3.69
CA LEU A 58 -9.75 0.07 3.60
C LEU A 58 -8.48 0.72 3.04
N LEU A 59 -7.36 0.53 3.72
CA LEU A 59 -6.06 0.98 3.22
C LEU A 59 -5.42 -0.08 2.32
N TYR A 60 -4.91 0.33 1.16
CA TYR A 60 -4.11 -0.46 0.24
C TYR A 60 -2.75 0.19 0.01
N LEU A 61 -1.73 -0.63 -0.19
CA LEU A 61 -0.42 -0.25 -0.70
C LEU A 61 -0.36 -0.56 -2.19
N ALA A 62 -0.26 0.47 -3.04
CA ALA A 62 -0.10 0.31 -4.48
C ALA A 62 1.38 0.22 -4.84
N ILE A 63 1.75 -0.85 -5.56
CA ILE A 63 3.13 -1.15 -5.98
C ILE A 63 3.20 -1.51 -7.48
N PRO A 64 4.30 -1.19 -8.17
CA PRO A 64 4.49 -1.59 -9.56
C PRO A 64 4.52 -3.10 -9.69
N LYS A 65 4.04 -3.60 -10.83
CA LYS A 65 4.09 -5.02 -11.20
C LYS A 65 5.51 -5.57 -11.18
N GLU A 66 6.48 -4.79 -11.64
CA GLU A 66 7.89 -5.16 -11.69
C GLU A 66 8.45 -5.37 -10.28
N THR A 67 8.14 -4.44 -9.36
CA THR A 67 8.49 -4.56 -7.94
C THR A 67 7.80 -5.75 -7.29
N TYR A 68 6.53 -5.98 -7.60
CA TYR A 68 5.82 -7.13 -7.07
C TYR A 68 6.51 -8.44 -7.46
N SER A 69 6.77 -8.63 -8.76
CA SER A 69 7.38 -9.86 -9.29
C SER A 69 8.82 -10.08 -8.84
N SER A 70 9.59 -9.02 -8.59
CA SER A 70 11.03 -9.13 -8.24
C SER A 70 11.31 -9.13 -6.74
N PHE A 71 10.44 -8.51 -5.91
CA PHE A 71 10.71 -8.29 -4.49
C PHE A 71 9.61 -8.85 -3.58
N PHE A 72 8.33 -8.61 -3.87
CA PHE A 72 7.23 -9.06 -3.00
C PHE A 72 6.93 -10.56 -3.11
N THR A 73 7.44 -11.22 -4.14
CA THR A 73 7.41 -12.69 -4.30
C THR A 73 8.50 -13.40 -3.53
N LEU A 74 9.49 -12.68 -2.97
CA LEU A 74 10.52 -13.29 -2.14
C LEU A 74 9.88 -13.90 -0.89
N PRO A 75 10.25 -15.14 -0.49
CA PRO A 75 9.56 -15.86 0.58
C PRO A 75 9.37 -15.03 1.85
N PHE A 76 10.46 -14.46 2.38
CA PHE A 76 10.42 -13.64 3.59
C PHE A 76 9.53 -12.38 3.45
N ILE A 77 9.57 -11.70 2.31
CA ILE A 77 8.74 -10.50 2.08
C ILE A 77 7.27 -10.90 1.98
N SER A 78 6.96 -12.01 1.30
CA SER A 78 5.61 -12.53 1.19
C SER A 78 5.04 -12.97 2.55
N GLU A 79 5.87 -13.54 3.42
CA GLU A 79 5.53 -13.87 4.82
C GLU A 79 5.21 -12.60 5.61
N CYS A 80 6.06 -11.57 5.54
CA CYS A 80 5.79 -10.29 6.19
C CYS A 80 4.50 -9.63 5.69
N VAL A 81 4.23 -9.65 4.38
CA VAL A 81 2.98 -9.13 3.79
C VAL A 81 1.77 -9.81 4.39
N ALA A 82 1.81 -11.14 4.52
CA ALA A 82 0.73 -11.93 5.11
C ALA A 82 0.58 -11.67 6.62
N GLU A 83 1.67 -11.72 7.39
CA GLU A 83 1.68 -11.48 8.84
C GLU A 83 1.12 -10.10 9.19
N TYR A 84 1.53 -9.08 8.43
CA TYR A 84 1.11 -7.71 8.63
C TYR A 84 -0.26 -7.38 8.00
N GLN A 85 -0.83 -8.30 7.23
CA GLN A 85 -2.12 -8.15 6.54
C GLN A 85 -2.12 -6.89 5.67
N LEU A 86 -1.06 -6.75 4.86
CA LEU A 86 -0.94 -5.66 3.90
C LEU A 86 -1.84 -5.95 2.70
N LYS A 87 -2.80 -5.07 2.44
CA LYS A 87 -3.60 -5.13 1.22
C LYS A 87 -2.81 -4.48 0.10
N LEU A 88 -2.67 -5.18 -1.02
CA LEU A 88 -1.86 -4.73 -2.14
C LEU A 88 -2.72 -4.41 -3.36
N ILE A 89 -2.36 -3.34 -4.06
CA ILE A 89 -2.78 -3.06 -5.43
C ILE A 89 -1.52 -3.20 -6.29
N ILE A 90 -1.56 -4.08 -7.28
CA ILE A 90 -0.46 -4.24 -8.23
C ILE A 90 -0.87 -3.48 -9.48
N TYR A 91 -0.07 -2.49 -9.88
CA TYR A 91 -0.34 -1.68 -11.07
C TYR A 91 0.78 -1.82 -12.10
N ASP A 92 0.39 -1.72 -13.36
CA ASP A 92 1.29 -1.63 -14.51
C ASP A 92 1.45 -0.14 -14.86
N ALA A 93 2.67 0.38 -14.67
CA ALA A 93 2.95 1.80 -14.86
C ALA A 93 2.95 2.20 -16.34
N GLU A 94 3.27 1.28 -17.26
CA GLU A 94 3.27 1.55 -18.70
C GLU A 94 1.86 1.59 -19.27
N ARG A 95 0.98 0.71 -18.75
CA ARG A 95 -0.42 0.61 -19.20
C ARG A 95 -1.39 1.47 -18.40
N GLU A 96 -0.89 2.19 -17.38
CA GLU A 96 -1.68 2.99 -16.43
C GLU A 96 -2.89 2.22 -15.86
N ALA A 97 -2.70 0.94 -15.54
CA ALA A 97 -3.78 0.03 -15.20
C ALA A 97 -3.49 -0.79 -13.94
N VAL A 98 -4.52 -1.00 -13.12
CA VAL A 98 -4.44 -1.97 -12.02
C VAL A 98 -4.54 -3.38 -12.60
N THR A 99 -3.53 -4.21 -12.34
CA THR A 99 -3.48 -5.59 -12.82
C THR A 99 -4.05 -6.57 -11.81
N GLU A 100 -3.91 -6.31 -10.52
CA GLU A 100 -4.34 -7.24 -9.47
C GLU A 100 -4.63 -6.52 -8.14
N TRP A 101 -5.60 -7.05 -7.39
CA TRP A 101 -5.90 -6.65 -6.02
C TRP A 101 -5.69 -7.84 -5.09
N ARG A 102 -4.91 -7.67 -4.01
CA ARG A 102 -4.71 -8.69 -2.97
C ARG A 102 -5.19 -8.14 -1.64
N LYS A 103 -6.14 -8.86 -1.01
CA LYS A 103 -6.78 -8.47 0.25
C LYS A 103 -6.11 -9.12 1.45
#